data_AF-A0A0Q0V277-F1
#
_entry.id   AF-A0A0Q0V277-F1
#
_cell.length_a   1.000
_cell.length_b   1.000
_cell.length_c   1.000
_cell.angle_alpha   90.00
_cell.angle_beta   90.00
_cell.angle_gamma   90.00
#
_symmetry.space_group_name_H-M   'P 1'
#
loop_
_entity.id
_entity.type
_entity.pdbx_description
1 polymer ?
#
loop_
_entity_poly.entity_id
_entity_poly.type
_entity_poly.pdbx_seq_one_letter_code
_entity_poly.pdbx_strand_id
1 'polypeptide(L)'
;MKDRKNIYEGPDVVEFLGITGTVKKGTVATPGVANVTVQLVGHQSTSPTEISYAIATTGTGVNGTDYTIAGTANKITIPANSSSANIVVTAIPANIPTGTKTVVLTLLGNSTIGVSANYKTFTLSITQ
;
A
#
# COMPACT_ATOMS: atom_id res chain seq x y z
N MET A 1 -8.63 -5.22 -41.75
CA MET A 1 -9.00 -5.24 -40.32
C MET A 1 -8.04 -4.31 -39.61
N LYS A 2 -8.53 -3.27 -38.91
CA LYS A 2 -7.65 -2.47 -38.04
C LYS A 2 -7.49 -3.25 -36.75
N ASP A 3 -6.28 -3.71 -36.47
CA ASP A 3 -5.95 -4.32 -35.18
C ASP A 3 -6.22 -3.29 -34.09
N ARG A 4 -7.32 -3.50 -33.35
CA ARG A 4 -7.59 -2.76 -32.11
C ARG A 4 -6.80 -3.41 -30.98
N LYS A 5 -5.47 -3.38 -31.09
CA LYS A 5 -4.60 -3.75 -29.99
C LYS A 5 -4.65 -2.57 -29.01
N ASN A 6 -5.60 -2.63 -28.10
CA ASN A 6 -5.81 -1.64 -27.04
C ASN A 6 -4.81 -1.90 -25.91
N ILE A 7 -3.52 -2.00 -26.26
CA ILE A 7 -2.43 -2.23 -25.31
C ILE A 7 -2.03 -0.88 -24.74
N TYR A 8 -1.74 -0.86 -23.46
CA TYR A 8 -1.10 0.27 -22.82
C TYR A 8 0.34 0.39 -23.36
N GLU A 9 0.65 1.51 -24.01
CA GLU A 9 1.99 1.79 -24.59
C GLU A 9 2.85 2.71 -23.70
N GLY A 10 2.39 2.99 -22.47
CA GLY A 10 3.13 3.80 -21.49
C GLY A 10 4.14 2.98 -20.70
N PRO A 11 5.04 3.64 -19.93
CA PRO A 11 5.91 2.95 -19.00
C PRO A 11 5.09 2.29 -17.88
N ASP A 12 5.48 1.08 -17.46
CA ASP A 12 4.84 0.43 -16.33
C ASP A 12 5.06 1.24 -15.04
N VAL A 13 3.97 1.53 -14.33
CA VAL A 13 4.00 2.26 -13.06
C VAL A 13 3.17 1.58 -12.00
N VAL A 14 3.54 1.80 -10.74
CA VAL A 14 2.68 1.45 -9.60
C VAL A 14 2.04 2.67 -8.97
N GLU A 15 0.85 2.46 -8.44
CA GLU A 15 0.06 3.47 -7.73
C GLU A 15 -0.72 2.87 -6.57
N PHE A 16 -1.04 3.69 -5.57
CA PHE A 16 -2.05 3.32 -4.59
C PHE A 16 -3.45 3.49 -5.19
N LEU A 17 -4.32 2.52 -4.94
CA LEU A 17 -5.74 2.64 -5.28
C LEU A 17 -6.42 3.55 -4.24
N GLY A 18 -6.45 4.85 -4.55
CA GLY A 18 -6.78 5.90 -3.59
C GLY A 18 -5.53 6.43 -2.86
N ILE A 19 -5.65 7.60 -2.23
CA ILE A 19 -4.53 8.26 -1.53
C ILE A 19 -4.80 8.47 -0.03
N THR A 20 -6.01 8.10 0.42
CA THR A 20 -6.40 8.14 1.83
C THR A 20 -7.22 6.92 2.18
N GLY A 21 -7.17 6.55 3.45
CA GLY A 21 -8.02 5.52 4.03
C GLY A 21 -8.26 5.79 5.50
N THR A 22 -9.32 5.17 6.04
CA THR A 22 -9.63 5.22 7.46
C THR A 22 -9.98 3.83 7.94
N VAL A 23 -9.47 3.45 9.10
CA VAL A 23 -9.83 2.22 9.81
C VAL A 23 -10.01 2.53 11.29
N LYS A 24 -11.01 1.93 11.93
CA LYS A 24 -11.10 1.98 13.40
C LYS A 24 -10.06 1.06 13.99
N LYS A 25 -9.45 1.41 15.13
CA LYS A 25 -8.49 0.54 15.82
C LYS A 25 -9.09 -0.82 16.18
N GLY A 26 -10.40 -0.91 16.42
CA GLY A 26 -11.05 -2.15 16.85
C GLY A 26 -10.74 -2.47 18.32
N THR A 27 -10.74 -3.77 18.66
CA THR A 27 -10.46 -4.25 20.02
C THR A 27 -9.23 -5.17 20.01
N VAL A 28 -8.68 -5.48 21.19
CA VAL A 28 -7.54 -6.41 21.27
C VAL A 28 -7.88 -7.79 20.68
N ALA A 29 -9.12 -8.26 20.85
CA ALA A 29 -9.58 -9.53 20.28
C ALA A 29 -9.88 -9.45 18.78
N THR A 30 -10.28 -8.26 18.31
CA THR A 30 -10.62 -7.98 16.90
C THR A 30 -9.99 -6.66 16.45
N PRO A 31 -8.68 -6.64 16.18
CA PRO A 31 -8.01 -5.43 15.72
C PRO A 31 -8.53 -4.97 14.37
N GLY A 32 -8.53 -3.66 14.16
CA GLY A 32 -8.82 -3.05 12.88
C GLY A 32 -7.75 -3.40 11.85
N VAL A 33 -8.18 -3.80 10.66
CA VAL A 33 -7.32 -4.16 9.54
C VAL A 33 -7.67 -3.31 8.33
N ALA A 34 -6.65 -2.69 7.74
CA ALA A 34 -6.75 -1.96 6.49
C ALA A 34 -5.95 -2.67 5.39
N ASN A 35 -6.55 -2.82 4.22
CA ASN A 35 -5.87 -3.27 3.02
C ASN A 35 -5.56 -2.05 2.16
N VAL A 36 -4.28 -1.67 2.11
CA VAL A 36 -3.81 -0.60 1.22
C VAL A 36 -3.41 -1.22 -0.10
N THR A 37 -4.26 -1.10 -1.12
CA THR A 37 -4.04 -1.72 -2.42
C THR A 37 -3.04 -0.93 -3.26
N VAL A 38 -2.01 -1.63 -3.73
CA VAL A 38 -1.07 -1.16 -4.74
C VAL A 38 -1.44 -1.81 -6.07
N GLN A 39 -1.63 -1.00 -7.09
CA GLN A 39 -1.97 -1.41 -8.44
C GLN A 39 -0.79 -1.18 -9.38
N LEU A 40 -0.52 -2.17 -10.22
CA LEU A 40 0.34 -2.08 -11.39
C LEU A 40 -0.49 -1.60 -12.58
N VAL A 41 -0.16 -0.43 -13.11
CA VAL A 41 -0.68 0.10 -14.36
C VAL A 41 0.37 -0.13 -15.43
N GLY A 42 0.18 -1.19 -16.20
CA GLY A 42 1.17 -1.65 -17.15
C GLY A 42 1.05 -3.13 -17.45
N HIS A 43 2.11 -3.68 -18.01
CA HIS A 43 2.20 -5.09 -18.36
C HIS A 43 2.32 -5.98 -17.11
N GLN A 44 1.53 -7.06 -17.07
CA GLN A 44 1.65 -8.05 -16.01
C GLN A 44 2.90 -8.91 -16.22
N SER A 45 3.59 -9.20 -15.12
CA SER A 45 4.72 -10.13 -15.13
C SER A 45 4.24 -11.57 -14.91
N THR A 46 4.84 -12.52 -15.61
CA THR A 46 4.64 -13.96 -15.38
C THR A 46 5.39 -14.46 -14.13
N SER A 47 6.13 -13.59 -13.45
CA SER A 47 6.85 -13.86 -12.20
C SER A 47 6.46 -12.85 -11.11
N PRO A 48 6.59 -13.20 -9.82
CA PRO A 48 6.35 -12.26 -8.72
C PRO A 48 7.22 -11.01 -8.87
N THR A 49 6.61 -9.85 -8.69
CA THR A 49 7.25 -8.54 -8.86
C THR A 49 7.34 -7.83 -7.52
N GLU A 50 8.56 -7.55 -7.06
CA GLU A 50 8.78 -6.81 -5.83
C GLU A 50 8.77 -5.29 -6.09
N ILE A 51 8.05 -4.58 -5.24
CA ILE A 51 7.90 -3.13 -5.25
C ILE A 51 8.29 -2.60 -3.87
N SER A 52 9.14 -1.56 -3.85
CA SER A 52 9.57 -0.93 -2.60
C SER A 52 8.62 0.21 -2.19
N TYR A 53 8.44 0.37 -0.88
CA TYR A 53 7.76 1.51 -0.29
C TYR A 53 8.44 1.96 1.01
N ALA A 54 8.33 3.24 1.34
CA ALA A 54 8.76 3.82 2.59
C ALA A 54 7.57 4.07 3.52
N ILE A 55 7.82 3.98 4.83
CA ILE A 55 6.93 4.50 5.87
C ILE A 55 7.47 5.88 6.24
N ALA A 56 6.72 6.94 5.97
CA ALA A 56 7.18 8.31 6.21
C ALA A 56 7.05 8.71 7.68
N THR A 57 8.01 9.50 8.17
CA THR A 57 8.06 10.03 9.54
C THR A 57 7.06 11.15 9.81
N THR A 58 6.34 11.60 8.78
CA THR A 58 5.26 12.60 8.89
C THR A 58 3.97 12.01 9.47
N GLY A 59 3.86 10.67 9.55
CA GLY A 59 2.80 9.98 10.28
C GLY A 59 3.00 10.03 11.79
N THR A 60 1.90 9.98 12.55
CA THR A 60 1.93 9.96 14.02
C THR A 60 1.90 8.56 14.63
N GLY A 61 1.60 7.54 13.81
CA GLY A 61 1.65 6.14 14.20
C GLY A 61 3.07 5.59 14.11
N VAL A 62 3.45 4.76 15.08
CA VAL A 62 4.74 4.06 15.11
C VAL A 62 4.54 2.58 14.78
N ASN A 63 5.24 2.07 13.76
CA ASN A 63 5.20 0.65 13.42
C ASN A 63 5.80 -0.21 14.55
N GLY A 64 5.14 -1.31 14.90
CA GLY A 64 5.45 -2.16 16.05
C GLY A 64 4.81 -1.68 17.36
N THR A 65 4.40 -0.41 17.46
CA THR A 65 3.76 0.15 18.66
C THR A 65 2.28 0.45 18.44
N ASP A 66 1.93 1.28 17.46
CA ASP A 66 0.55 1.66 17.17
C ASP A 66 -0.10 0.72 16.13
N TYR A 67 0.69 0.16 15.23
CA TYR A 67 0.24 -0.76 14.18
C TYR A 67 1.35 -1.70 13.74
N THR A 68 1.00 -2.78 13.06
CA THR A 68 1.93 -3.66 12.34
C THR A 68 1.62 -3.66 10.86
N ILE A 69 2.61 -4.02 10.04
CA ILE A 69 2.42 -4.29 8.61
C ILE A 69 2.79 -5.75 8.40
N ALA A 70 1.93 -6.50 7.70
CA ALA A 70 2.21 -7.89 7.38
C ALA A 70 3.25 -8.03 6.26
N GLY A 71 4.01 -9.13 6.27
CA GLY A 71 4.98 -9.45 5.24
C GLY A 71 6.35 -8.85 5.48
N THR A 72 7.09 -8.60 4.39
CA THR A 72 8.45 -8.05 4.46
C THR A 72 8.39 -6.54 4.63
N ALA A 73 9.15 -6.01 5.58
CA ALA A 73 9.23 -4.56 5.80
C ALA A 73 9.63 -3.84 4.50
N ASN A 74 8.95 -2.71 4.23
CA ASN A 74 9.25 -1.81 3.11
C ASN A 74 9.11 -2.42 1.71
N LYS A 75 8.49 -3.60 1.59
CA LYS A 75 8.34 -4.32 0.33
C LYS A 75 6.94 -4.90 0.19
N ILE A 76 6.42 -4.85 -1.03
CA ILE A 76 5.20 -5.54 -1.42
C ILE A 76 5.48 -6.37 -2.67
N THR A 77 4.93 -7.57 -2.72
CA THR A 77 5.07 -8.48 -3.87
C THR A 77 3.75 -8.55 -4.60
N ILE A 78 3.74 -8.10 -5.86
CA ILE A 78 2.65 -8.36 -6.80
C ILE A 78 2.85 -9.77 -7.34
N PRO A 79 1.91 -10.71 -7.11
CA PRO A 79 2.06 -12.09 -7.59
C PRO A 79 2.17 -12.18 -9.12
N ALA A 80 2.74 -13.27 -9.60
CA ALA A 80 2.74 -13.60 -11.03
C ALA A 80 1.31 -13.56 -11.59
N ASN A 81 1.17 -13.00 -12.79
CA ASN A 81 -0.12 -12.84 -13.49
C ASN A 81 -1.16 -12.03 -12.69
N SER A 82 -0.73 -11.20 -11.75
CA SER A 82 -1.57 -10.24 -11.02
C SER A 82 -1.19 -8.81 -11.40
N SER A 83 -2.15 -7.89 -11.24
CA SER A 83 -1.94 -6.44 -11.36
C SER A 83 -2.04 -5.72 -10.02
N SER A 84 -2.18 -6.43 -8.90
CA SER A 84 -2.26 -5.78 -7.60
C SER A 84 -1.79 -6.65 -6.45
N ALA A 85 -1.47 -5.99 -5.33
CA ALA A 85 -1.22 -6.58 -4.03
C ALA A 85 -1.61 -5.59 -2.93
N ASN A 86 -1.84 -6.11 -1.72
CA ASN A 86 -2.23 -5.30 -0.57
C ASN A 86 -1.10 -5.20 0.45
N ILE A 87 -0.79 -3.98 0.87
CA ILE A 87 -0.08 -3.75 2.13
C ILE A 87 -1.11 -3.83 3.24
N VAL A 88 -1.03 -4.88 4.07
CA VAL A 88 -1.98 -5.11 5.16
C VAL A 88 -1.49 -4.43 6.42
N VAL A 89 -2.23 -3.42 6.88
CA VAL A 89 -1.95 -2.66 8.10
C VAL A 89 -2.92 -3.09 9.20
N THR A 90 -2.40 -3.56 10.32
CA THR A 90 -3.19 -4.01 11.47
C THR A 90 -2.93 -3.11 12.66
N ALA A 91 -3.98 -2.49 13.22
CA ALA A 91 -3.86 -1.65 14.40
C ALA A 91 -3.47 -2.46 15.64
N ILE A 92 -2.82 -1.83 16.63
CA ILE A 92 -2.55 -2.38 17.96
C ILE A 92 -3.42 -1.63 18.97
N PRO A 93 -4.65 -2.12 19.29
CA PRO A 93 -5.67 -1.25 19.88
C PRO A 93 -5.40 -0.84 21.33
N ALA A 94 -4.60 -1.65 22.05
CA ALA A 94 -4.15 -1.36 23.40
C ALA A 94 -3.25 -0.11 23.48
N ASN A 95 -2.50 0.18 22.40
CA ASN A 95 -1.54 1.29 22.35
C ASN A 95 -2.15 2.57 21.75
N ILE A 96 -3.43 2.52 21.36
CA ILE A 96 -4.20 3.67 20.85
C ILE A 96 -5.38 3.94 21.80
N PRO A 97 -5.14 4.38 23.06
CA PRO A 97 -6.22 4.62 24.01
C PRO A 97 -7.10 5.80 23.61
N THR A 98 -6.50 6.86 23.03
CA THR A 98 -7.17 8.09 22.59
C THR A 98 -6.53 8.66 21.33
N GLY A 99 -7.29 9.47 20.59
CA GLY A 99 -6.79 10.17 19.40
C GLY A 99 -6.64 9.28 18.17
N THR A 100 -6.27 9.91 17.05
CA THR A 100 -6.04 9.25 15.77
C THR A 100 -4.55 9.06 15.53
N LYS A 101 -4.16 7.87 15.05
CA LYS A 101 -2.81 7.58 14.58
C LYS A 101 -2.77 7.57 13.06
N THR A 102 -1.77 8.20 12.45
CA THR A 102 -1.64 8.21 10.99
C THR A 102 -0.46 7.38 10.52
N VAL A 103 -0.69 6.58 9.48
CA VAL A 103 0.35 5.84 8.74
C VAL A 103 0.47 6.47 7.37
N VAL A 104 1.67 6.94 7.02
CA VAL A 104 1.94 7.53 5.71
C VAL A 104 2.89 6.62 4.95
N LEU A 105 2.43 6.09 3.81
CA LEU A 105 3.20 5.21 2.94
C LEU A 105 3.56 5.94 1.65
N THR A 106 4.78 5.73 1.16
CA THR A 106 5.23 6.29 -0.12
C THR A 106 5.81 5.19 -1.00
N LEU A 107 5.25 4.98 -2.19
CA LEU A 107 5.81 4.06 -3.19
C LEU A 107 7.13 4.61 -3.72
N LEU A 108 8.08 3.70 -3.89
CA LEU A 108 9.39 3.97 -4.49
C LEU A 108 9.57 3.26 -5.85
N GLY A 109 8.71 2.28 -6.15
CA GLY A 109 8.83 1.47 -7.36
C GLY A 109 9.94 0.43 -7.24
N ASN A 110 10.59 0.12 -8.37
CA ASN A 110 11.81 -0.67 -8.43
C ASN A 110 12.69 -0.19 -9.61
N SER A 111 13.68 -0.99 -10.04
CA SER A 111 14.59 -0.61 -11.14
C SER A 111 13.94 -0.52 -12.52
N THR A 112 12.75 -1.09 -12.72
CA THR A 112 12.06 -1.16 -14.02
C THR A 112 10.68 -0.53 -14.02
N ILE A 113 10.02 -0.48 -12.86
CA ILE A 113 8.65 0.01 -12.70
C ILE A 113 8.70 1.30 -11.88
N GLY A 114 8.21 2.38 -12.50
CA GLY A 114 8.15 3.70 -11.89
C GLY A 114 6.97 3.85 -10.93
N VAL A 115 6.78 5.08 -10.43
CA VAL A 115 5.64 5.42 -9.58
C VAL A 115 4.76 6.48 -10.24
N SER A 116 3.45 6.31 -10.13
CA SER A 116 2.49 7.33 -10.54
C SER A 116 2.59 8.52 -9.58
N ALA A 117 3.06 9.68 -10.07
CA ALA A 117 3.44 10.81 -9.21
C ALA A 117 2.31 11.30 -8.30
N ASN A 118 1.07 11.27 -8.78
CA ASN A 118 -0.11 11.74 -8.06
C ASN A 118 -0.67 10.73 -7.05
N TYR A 119 -0.31 9.45 -7.20
CA TYR A 119 -0.85 8.33 -6.41
C TYR A 119 0.25 7.56 -5.67
N LYS A 120 1.44 8.16 -5.54
CA LYS A 120 2.59 7.52 -4.86
C LYS A 120 2.52 7.60 -3.34
N THR A 121 1.62 8.38 -2.76
CA THR A 121 1.53 8.57 -1.30
C THR A 121 0.14 8.24 -0.80
N PHE A 122 0.07 7.42 0.24
CA PHE A 122 -1.18 7.01 0.90
C PHE A 122 -1.13 7.37 2.38
N THR A 123 -2.20 8.00 2.88
CA THR A 123 -2.37 8.28 4.31
C THR A 123 -3.52 7.46 4.89
N LEU A 124 -3.19 6.52 5.78
CA LEU A 124 -4.18 5.79 6.57
C LEU A 124 -4.39 6.49 7.92
N SER A 125 -5.63 6.80 8.28
CA SER A 125 -6.02 7.23 9.62
C SER A 125 -6.58 6.06 10.42
N ILE A 126 -5.92 5.70 11.52
CA ILE A 126 -6.40 4.73 12.50
C ILE A 126 -7.13 5.52 13.59
N THR A 127 -8.45 5.49 13.56
CA THR A 127 -9.30 6.20 14.53
C THR A 127 -9.60 5.31 15.73
N GLN A 128 -10.13 5.93 16.79
CA GLN A 128 -10.69 5.20 17.92
C GLN A 128 -11.89 4.32 17.50
#